data_AF-A0A9D2UJ97-F1
#
_entry.id   AF-A0A9D2UJ97-F1
#
_cell.length_a   1.000
_cell.length_b   1.000
_cell.length_c   1.000
_cell.angle_alpha   90.00
_cell.angle_beta   90.00
_cell.angle_gamma   90.00
#
_symmetry.space_group_name_H-M   'P 1'
#
loop_
_entity.id
_entity.type
_entity.pdbx_description
1 polymer ?
#
loop_
_entity_poly.entity_id
_entity_poly.type
_entity_poly.pdbx_seq_one_letter_code
_entity_poly.pdbx_strand_id
1 'polypeptide(L)'
;MNKKRLGLLVIFAAAFTCGMLAQSATSLKINEVLISNSSNYQDDYGIHNAWIEIFNTSYASVDLKGCYLTNDKNNPKKYPIPKGDELTKIGPRQHALFWADDKPERGTFHINFNLDPAKDNYIALYDANGETLIDEVTIPANTLGIDQSYARAADGGNVWEVRGINGKHVTPKANNVTLDKNEKVEKFKEHDGSGSGMSLTAMSVVFVALILLYFCFKLVGCLSKRLMRKKEMDTKDVTSQAAAQATKPMAGKGEVYAAIAMALHEMQNDVHDVEKTVMTITKTRQSYSPWSSKILTLRQIPNRNH
;
A
#
# COMPACT_ATOMS: atom_id res chain seq x y z
N MET A 1 -26.09 28.46 -11.27
CA MET A 1 -25.40 27.15 -11.17
C MET A 1 -25.80 26.30 -12.37
N ASN A 2 -24.85 25.81 -13.16
CA ASN A 2 -25.12 25.22 -14.48
C ASN A 2 -25.86 23.87 -14.36
N LYS A 3 -27.01 23.70 -15.03
CA LYS A 3 -27.88 22.51 -14.88
C LYS A 3 -27.15 21.16 -15.10
N LYS A 4 -26.09 21.17 -15.92
CA LYS A 4 -25.20 20.01 -16.15
C LYS A 4 -24.32 19.64 -14.94
N ARG A 5 -23.92 20.62 -14.11
CA ARG A 5 -23.14 20.39 -12.88
C ARG A 5 -24.00 19.90 -11.71
N LEU A 6 -25.28 20.27 -11.70
CA LEU A 6 -26.24 19.79 -10.70
C LEU A 6 -26.59 18.30 -10.93
N GLY A 7 -26.76 17.88 -12.18
CA GLY A 7 -26.98 16.46 -12.52
C GLY A 7 -25.81 15.56 -12.14
N LEU A 8 -24.57 16.01 -12.35
CA LEU A 8 -23.36 15.26 -11.99
C LEU A 8 -23.22 15.09 -10.46
N LEU A 9 -23.60 16.11 -9.67
CA LEU A 9 -23.60 16.06 -8.21
C LEU A 9 -24.67 15.11 -7.65
N VAL A 10 -25.85 15.06 -8.28
CA VAL A 10 -26.92 14.13 -7.88
C VAL A 10 -26.54 12.68 -8.21
N ILE A 11 -25.85 12.43 -9.33
CA ILE A 11 -25.33 11.10 -9.69
C ILE A 11 -24.22 10.67 -8.73
N PHE A 12 -23.32 11.59 -8.33
CA PHE A 12 -22.28 11.30 -7.32
C PHE A 12 -22.87 11.04 -5.92
N ALA A 13 -23.94 11.75 -5.53
CA ALA A 13 -24.63 11.53 -4.27
C ALA A 13 -25.44 10.21 -4.25
N ALA A 14 -26.04 9.83 -5.39
CA ALA A 14 -26.71 8.53 -5.55
C ALA A 14 -25.71 7.35 -5.57
N ALA A 15 -24.51 7.55 -6.11
CA ALA A 15 -23.44 6.55 -6.06
C ALA A 15 -22.84 6.37 -4.64
N PHE A 16 -22.95 7.39 -3.78
CA PHE A 16 -22.43 7.34 -2.41
C PHE A 16 -23.41 6.74 -1.38
N THR A 17 -24.68 6.57 -1.74
CA THR A 17 -25.72 6.03 -0.84
C THR A 17 -25.95 4.52 -0.99
N CYS A 18 -25.34 3.87 -1.99
CA CYS A 18 -25.46 2.44 -2.24
C CYS A 18 -24.37 1.58 -1.54
N GLY A 19 -23.85 2.04 -0.40
CA GLY A 19 -22.71 1.42 0.29
C GLY A 19 -22.91 1.06 1.76
N MET A 20 -24.08 1.34 2.34
CA MET A 20 -24.38 0.92 3.72
C MET A 20 -25.20 -0.39 3.70
N LEU A 21 -24.55 -1.50 3.32
CA LEU A 21 -25.05 -2.80 3.75
C LEU A 21 -24.89 -2.83 5.27
N ALA A 22 -26.03 -2.93 5.97
CA ALA A 22 -26.02 -3.25 7.39
C ALA A 22 -25.11 -4.48 7.58
N GLN A 23 -24.10 -4.31 8.42
CA GLN A 23 -23.17 -5.37 8.80
C GLN A 23 -23.98 -6.47 9.48
N SER A 24 -24.30 -7.54 8.74
CA SER A 24 -25.21 -8.55 9.24
C SER A 24 -24.45 -9.61 10.03
N ALA A 25 -24.97 -9.95 11.22
CA ALA A 25 -24.48 -11.06 12.02
C ALA A 25 -24.55 -12.40 11.26
N THR A 26 -25.30 -12.48 10.15
CA THR A 26 -25.39 -13.68 9.29
C THR A 26 -24.07 -14.12 8.66
N SER A 27 -23.03 -13.27 8.66
CA SER A 27 -21.70 -13.68 8.21
C SER A 27 -20.88 -14.42 9.28
N LEU A 28 -21.38 -14.54 10.50
CA LEU A 28 -20.76 -15.33 11.55
C LEU A 28 -21.12 -16.80 11.36
N LYS A 29 -20.16 -17.70 11.62
CA LYS A 29 -20.37 -19.15 11.56
C LYS A 29 -19.66 -19.82 12.71
N ILE A 30 -20.25 -20.89 13.25
CA ILE A 30 -19.57 -21.79 14.17
C ILE A 30 -18.48 -22.51 13.37
N ASN A 31 -17.22 -22.41 13.76
CA ASN A 31 -16.08 -22.87 12.96
C ASN A 31 -15.47 -24.15 13.46
N GLU A 32 -15.26 -24.26 14.77
CA GLU A 32 -14.62 -25.39 15.41
C GLU A 32 -15.16 -25.55 16.84
N VAL A 33 -15.36 -26.78 17.27
CA VAL A 33 -15.88 -27.10 18.61
C VAL A 33 -15.09 -28.24 19.20
N LEU A 34 -14.61 -28.06 20.43
CA LEU A 34 -13.91 -29.10 21.17
C LEU A 34 -14.67 -29.37 22.48
N ILE A 35 -15.03 -30.64 22.69
CA ILE A 35 -15.89 -31.06 23.81
C ILE A 35 -15.06 -31.51 25.03
N SER A 36 -14.01 -32.30 24.81
CA SER A 36 -13.20 -32.86 25.90
C SER A 36 -11.76 -32.39 25.75
N ASN A 37 -11.39 -31.41 26.57
CA ASN A 37 -10.06 -30.79 26.57
C ASN A 37 -9.26 -31.30 27.77
N SER A 38 -8.10 -31.89 27.53
CA SER A 38 -7.20 -32.36 28.59
C SER A 38 -5.80 -31.76 28.48
N SER A 39 -5.32 -31.49 27.27
CA SER A 39 -3.94 -31.02 27.05
C SER A 39 -3.80 -29.93 26.00
N ASN A 40 -4.91 -29.51 25.38
CA ASN A 40 -4.92 -28.54 24.30
C ASN A 40 -4.97 -27.09 24.83
N TYR A 41 -5.74 -26.21 24.19
CA TYR A 41 -5.83 -24.79 24.52
C TYR A 41 -6.35 -24.57 25.95
N GLN A 42 -5.73 -23.66 26.70
CA GLN A 42 -6.12 -23.30 28.05
C GLN A 42 -6.82 -21.94 28.05
N ASP A 43 -7.73 -21.75 28.99
CA ASP A 43 -8.32 -20.45 29.27
C ASP A 43 -7.37 -19.53 30.06
N ASP A 44 -7.80 -18.30 30.30
CA ASP A 44 -7.02 -17.29 31.02
C ASP A 44 -6.79 -17.66 32.52
N TYR A 45 -7.43 -18.72 33.00
CA TYR A 45 -7.27 -19.29 34.34
C TYR A 45 -6.37 -20.53 34.35
N GLY A 46 -5.81 -20.93 33.20
CA GLY A 46 -4.95 -22.11 33.06
C GLY A 46 -5.72 -23.43 33.07
N ILE A 47 -7.03 -23.40 32.80
CA ILE A 47 -7.90 -24.58 32.82
C ILE A 47 -8.19 -25.04 31.38
N HIS A 48 -8.16 -26.34 31.17
CA HIS A 48 -8.58 -26.97 29.92
C HIS A 48 -10.11 -27.15 29.92
N ASN A 49 -10.82 -26.20 29.34
CA ASN A 49 -12.26 -26.27 29.18
C ASN A 49 -12.66 -26.65 27.76
N ALA A 50 -13.88 -27.16 27.62
CA ALA A 50 -14.54 -27.26 26.32
C ALA A 50 -14.69 -25.86 25.71
N TRP A 51 -14.71 -25.75 24.38
CA TRP A 51 -14.84 -24.47 23.73
C TRP A 51 -15.53 -24.55 22.37
N ILE A 52 -16.08 -23.41 21.97
CA ILE A 52 -16.81 -23.18 20.73
C ILE A 52 -16.18 -21.97 20.05
N GLU A 53 -15.69 -22.15 18.84
CA GLU A 53 -15.13 -21.09 18.02
C GLU A 53 -16.14 -20.58 17.00
N ILE A 54 -16.20 -19.26 16.86
CA ILE A 54 -17.01 -18.56 15.87
C ILE A 54 -16.07 -17.79 14.94
N PHE A 55 -16.27 -17.97 13.64
CA PHE A 55 -15.52 -17.30 12.59
C PHE A 55 -16.36 -16.24 11.88
N ASN A 56 -15.76 -15.08 11.64
CA ASN A 56 -16.32 -14.05 10.78
C ASN A 56 -15.96 -14.31 9.31
N THR A 57 -16.92 -14.74 8.52
CA THR A 57 -16.70 -15.02 7.09
C THR A 57 -16.54 -13.77 6.23
N SER A 58 -16.99 -12.61 6.73
CA SER A 58 -16.98 -11.34 5.98
C SER A 58 -15.61 -10.66 5.95
N TYR A 59 -15.47 -9.71 5.02
CA TYR A 59 -14.30 -8.84 4.90
C TYR A 59 -14.42 -7.54 5.71
N ALA A 60 -15.42 -7.44 6.59
CA ALA A 60 -15.63 -6.31 7.49
C ALA A 60 -15.70 -6.81 8.94
N SER A 61 -15.60 -5.92 9.93
CA SER A 61 -15.62 -6.30 11.35
C SER A 61 -17.02 -6.52 11.89
N VAL A 62 -17.42 -7.75 12.21
CA VAL A 62 -18.78 -8.09 12.67
C VAL A 62 -18.83 -8.18 14.18
N ASP A 63 -19.91 -7.72 14.76
CA ASP A 63 -20.09 -7.66 16.21
C ASP A 63 -21.00 -8.81 16.69
N LEU A 64 -20.53 -9.58 17.67
CA LEU A 64 -21.28 -10.65 18.34
C LEU A 64 -22.18 -10.13 19.46
N LYS A 65 -22.04 -8.86 19.88
CA LYS A 65 -22.75 -8.34 21.03
C LYS A 65 -24.27 -8.53 20.90
N GLY A 66 -24.89 -9.01 21.97
CA GLY A 66 -26.32 -9.24 22.01
C GLY A 66 -26.83 -10.44 21.23
N CYS A 67 -25.99 -11.12 20.44
CA CYS A 67 -26.34 -12.44 19.88
C CYS A 67 -26.48 -13.46 21.01
N TYR A 68 -27.06 -14.62 20.69
CA TYR A 68 -27.28 -15.68 21.65
C TYR A 68 -26.61 -16.97 21.23
N LEU A 69 -25.92 -17.62 22.16
CA LEU A 69 -25.45 -18.99 22.02
C LEU A 69 -26.34 -19.94 22.81
N THR A 70 -26.61 -21.10 22.25
CA THR A 70 -27.39 -22.13 22.94
C THR A 70 -26.96 -23.52 22.56
N ASN A 71 -27.12 -24.45 23.49
CA ASN A 71 -27.09 -25.88 23.24
C ASN A 71 -28.46 -26.57 23.43
N ASP A 72 -29.54 -25.78 23.47
CA ASP A 72 -30.91 -26.26 23.64
C ASP A 72 -31.83 -25.64 22.59
N LYS A 73 -32.41 -26.49 21.73
CA LYS A 73 -33.35 -26.08 20.67
C LYS A 73 -34.60 -25.39 21.23
N ASN A 74 -34.98 -25.69 22.46
CA ASN A 74 -36.16 -25.10 23.10
C ASN A 74 -35.84 -23.78 23.82
N ASN A 75 -34.55 -23.42 23.92
CA ASN A 75 -34.12 -22.17 24.53
C ASN A 75 -33.10 -21.43 23.63
N PRO A 76 -33.55 -20.76 22.55
CA PRO A 76 -32.68 -19.98 21.67
C PRO A 76 -31.90 -18.86 22.37
N LYS A 77 -32.39 -18.37 23.51
CA LYS A 77 -31.82 -17.23 24.24
C LYS A 77 -31.01 -17.64 25.48
N LYS A 78 -30.48 -18.87 25.50
CA LYS A 78 -29.84 -19.48 26.68
C LYS A 78 -28.65 -18.68 27.20
N TYR A 79 -27.66 -18.37 26.36
CA TYR A 79 -26.54 -17.50 26.70
C TYR A 79 -26.61 -16.19 25.91
N PRO A 80 -26.96 -15.06 26.54
CA PRO A 80 -26.85 -13.75 25.91
C PRO A 80 -25.39 -13.28 25.92
N ILE A 81 -24.82 -12.99 24.74
CA ILE A 81 -23.49 -12.38 24.64
C ILE A 81 -23.56 -10.93 25.13
N PRO A 82 -22.81 -10.53 26.18
CA PRO A 82 -22.86 -9.19 26.76
C PRO A 82 -22.72 -8.05 25.74
N LYS A 83 -23.54 -7.00 25.93
CA LYS A 83 -23.47 -5.76 25.14
C LYS A 83 -22.55 -4.77 25.83
N GLY A 84 -21.30 -4.66 25.40
CA GLY A 84 -20.37 -3.65 25.94
C GLY A 84 -18.89 -4.02 25.92
N ASP A 85 -18.56 -5.27 25.61
CA ASP A 85 -17.17 -5.70 25.49
C ASP A 85 -16.69 -5.53 24.05
N GLU A 86 -15.64 -4.72 23.83
CA GLU A 86 -15.07 -4.48 22.50
C GLU A 86 -14.50 -5.75 21.86
N LEU A 87 -14.10 -6.74 22.66
CA LEU A 87 -13.59 -8.02 22.17
C LEU A 87 -14.65 -8.83 21.42
N THR A 88 -15.95 -8.53 21.62
CA THR A 88 -17.04 -9.15 20.85
C THR A 88 -17.08 -8.68 19.39
N LYS A 89 -16.32 -7.63 19.04
CA LYS A 89 -16.15 -7.18 17.66
C LYS A 89 -15.05 -7.96 16.97
N ILE A 90 -15.44 -8.94 16.17
CA ILE A 90 -14.55 -9.79 15.40
C ILE A 90 -14.07 -9.05 14.15
N GLY A 91 -12.75 -8.96 13.97
CA GLY A 91 -12.15 -8.41 12.75
C GLY A 91 -12.51 -9.18 11.47
N PRO A 92 -12.22 -8.63 10.28
CA PRO A 92 -12.40 -9.33 9.02
C PRO A 92 -11.66 -10.67 9.03
N ARG A 93 -12.35 -11.78 8.71
CA ARG A 93 -11.73 -13.11 8.64
C ARG A 93 -10.99 -13.50 9.94
N GLN A 94 -11.51 -13.09 11.09
CA GLN A 94 -10.99 -13.43 12.42
C GLN A 94 -11.95 -14.35 13.17
N HIS A 95 -11.48 -14.86 14.32
CA HIS A 95 -12.16 -15.83 15.16
C HIS A 95 -12.44 -15.25 16.55
N ALA A 96 -13.49 -15.74 17.20
CA ALA A 96 -13.73 -15.59 18.63
C ALA A 96 -13.99 -16.97 19.24
N LEU A 97 -13.45 -17.20 20.44
CA LEU A 97 -13.54 -18.48 21.13
C LEU A 97 -14.30 -18.30 22.44
N PHE A 98 -15.30 -19.15 22.66
CA PHE A 98 -16.14 -19.19 23.85
C PHE A 98 -15.88 -20.47 24.62
N TRP A 99 -15.56 -20.35 25.91
CA TRP A 99 -15.39 -21.46 26.84
C TRP A 99 -16.76 -21.96 27.30
N ALA A 100 -17.01 -23.25 27.08
CA ALA A 100 -18.20 -23.97 27.52
C ALA A 100 -17.96 -24.60 28.90
N ASP A 101 -17.84 -23.75 29.92
CA ASP A 101 -17.43 -24.13 31.28
C ASP A 101 -18.49 -23.87 32.38
N ASP A 102 -19.66 -23.33 32.01
CA ASP A 102 -20.74 -22.96 32.94
C ASP A 102 -20.28 -21.94 34.00
N LYS A 103 -19.40 -21.02 33.60
CA LYS A 103 -18.83 -19.97 34.47
C LYS A 103 -18.95 -18.57 33.87
N PRO A 104 -20.16 -18.07 33.58
CA PRO A 104 -20.35 -16.75 32.99
C PRO A 104 -19.78 -15.58 33.82
N GLU A 105 -19.55 -15.79 35.12
CA GLU A 105 -18.89 -14.82 36.01
C GLU A 105 -17.40 -14.58 35.68
N ARG A 106 -16.76 -15.45 34.88
CA ARG A 106 -15.35 -15.33 34.46
C ARG A 106 -15.14 -14.35 33.30
N GLY A 107 -16.22 -13.94 32.63
CA GLY A 107 -16.18 -12.92 31.58
C GLY A 107 -17.01 -13.26 30.36
N THR A 108 -17.02 -12.34 29.39
CA THR A 108 -17.84 -12.37 28.16
C THR A 108 -17.69 -13.64 27.33
N PHE A 109 -16.53 -14.30 27.39
CA PHE A 109 -16.24 -15.51 26.61
C PHE A 109 -16.41 -16.80 27.40
N HIS A 110 -16.86 -16.74 28.65
CA HIS A 110 -17.26 -17.92 29.43
C HIS A 110 -18.79 -18.02 29.43
N ILE A 111 -19.33 -19.16 28.99
CA ILE A 111 -20.76 -19.31 28.73
C ILE A 111 -21.44 -20.12 29.84
N ASN A 112 -22.76 -20.03 29.94
CA ASN A 112 -23.56 -20.64 31.02
C ASN A 112 -24.03 -22.07 30.74
N PHE A 113 -23.23 -22.84 30.00
CA PHE A 113 -23.50 -24.25 29.77
C PHE A 113 -22.23 -25.01 29.40
N ASN A 114 -22.28 -26.32 29.67
CA ASN A 114 -21.24 -27.29 29.32
C ASN A 114 -21.63 -28.14 28.11
N LEU A 115 -20.65 -28.81 27.53
CA LEU A 115 -20.81 -29.83 26.49
C LEU A 115 -20.59 -31.22 27.09
N ASP A 116 -21.35 -32.22 26.64
CA ASP A 116 -21.34 -33.58 27.20
C ASP A 116 -20.92 -34.57 26.11
N PRO A 117 -19.72 -35.20 26.19
CA PRO A 117 -19.25 -36.10 25.14
C PRO A 117 -20.13 -37.34 24.96
N ALA A 118 -20.93 -37.72 25.97
CA ALA A 118 -21.80 -38.88 25.92
C ALA A 118 -23.16 -38.60 25.25
N LYS A 119 -23.46 -37.35 24.87
CA LYS A 119 -24.73 -36.94 24.25
C LYS A 119 -24.52 -36.19 22.95
N ASP A 120 -25.58 -36.09 22.16
CA ASP A 120 -25.59 -35.21 21.00
C ASP A 120 -25.52 -33.76 21.46
N ASN A 121 -24.48 -33.04 21.01
CA ASN A 121 -24.29 -31.64 21.34
C ASN A 121 -24.81 -30.78 20.20
N TYR A 122 -26.04 -30.33 20.32
CA TYR A 122 -26.58 -29.25 19.50
C TYR A 122 -25.94 -27.93 19.94
N ILE A 123 -25.51 -27.10 19.00
CA ILE A 123 -25.00 -25.76 19.25
C ILE A 123 -25.55 -24.84 18.17
N ALA A 124 -26.10 -23.71 18.57
CA ALA A 124 -26.63 -22.71 17.65
C ALA A 124 -26.28 -21.29 18.07
N LEU A 125 -26.08 -20.45 17.06
CA LEU A 125 -25.90 -19.02 17.16
C LEU A 125 -27.14 -18.32 16.61
N TYR A 126 -27.77 -17.50 17.43
CA TYR A 126 -28.92 -16.66 17.05
C TYR A 126 -28.53 -15.19 17.04
N ASP A 127 -29.14 -14.42 16.14
CA ASP A 127 -28.97 -12.98 16.01
C ASP A 127 -29.46 -12.23 17.27
N ALA A 128 -29.21 -10.93 17.36
CA ALA A 128 -29.55 -10.10 18.50
C ALA A 128 -31.07 -9.96 18.78
N ASN A 129 -31.93 -10.36 17.82
CA ASN A 129 -33.37 -10.52 18.05
C ASN A 129 -33.71 -11.79 18.85
N GLY A 130 -32.79 -12.75 18.91
CA GLY A 130 -32.93 -14.06 19.54
C GLY A 130 -33.98 -14.95 18.90
N GLU A 131 -34.29 -14.73 17.62
CA GLU A 131 -35.23 -15.52 16.81
C GLU A 131 -34.60 -15.98 15.49
N THR A 132 -33.80 -15.13 14.85
CA THR A 132 -33.13 -15.46 13.60
C THR A 132 -31.93 -16.36 13.87
N LEU A 133 -31.99 -17.59 13.40
CA LEU A 133 -30.87 -18.53 13.41
C LEU A 133 -29.80 -18.06 12.42
N ILE A 134 -28.57 -17.88 12.89
CA ILE A 134 -27.41 -17.54 12.07
C ILE A 134 -26.72 -18.82 11.56
N ASP A 135 -26.36 -19.72 12.49
CA ASP A 135 -25.69 -20.96 12.18
C ASP A 135 -25.94 -21.99 13.29
N GLU A 136 -25.91 -23.27 12.93
CA GLU A 136 -26.05 -24.38 13.87
C GLU A 136 -25.19 -25.57 13.48
N VAL A 137 -24.82 -26.37 14.48
CA VAL A 137 -24.13 -27.64 14.31
C VAL A 137 -24.64 -28.63 15.36
N THR A 138 -24.75 -29.91 14.98
CA THR A 138 -24.99 -30.99 15.93
C THR A 138 -23.84 -31.96 15.85
N ILE A 139 -23.14 -32.14 16.97
CA ILE A 139 -22.03 -33.08 17.10
C ILE A 139 -22.59 -34.36 17.74
N PRO A 140 -22.60 -35.50 17.04
CA PRO A 140 -23.18 -36.72 17.60
C PRO A 140 -22.38 -37.23 18.80
N ALA A 141 -23.06 -37.86 19.75
CA ALA A 141 -22.47 -38.46 20.93
C ALA A 141 -21.29 -39.38 20.59
N ASN A 142 -20.24 -39.34 21.40
CA ASN A 142 -19.05 -40.20 21.28
C ASN A 142 -18.32 -40.11 19.93
N THR A 143 -18.56 -39.07 19.12
CA THR A 143 -17.84 -38.86 17.85
C THR A 143 -16.42 -38.34 18.07
N LEU A 144 -16.21 -37.52 19.11
CA LEU A 144 -14.94 -36.90 19.43
C LEU A 144 -14.25 -37.62 20.59
N GLY A 145 -12.96 -37.91 20.43
CA GLY A 145 -12.08 -38.30 21.52
C GLY A 145 -11.57 -37.11 22.33
N ILE A 146 -10.70 -37.40 23.31
CA ILE A 146 -10.00 -36.36 24.09
C ILE A 146 -9.10 -35.55 23.17
N ASP A 147 -9.09 -34.24 23.36
CA ASP A 147 -8.33 -33.26 22.57
C ASP A 147 -8.62 -33.28 21.06
N GLN A 148 -9.82 -33.78 20.68
CA GLN A 148 -10.32 -33.73 19.32
C GLN A 148 -11.43 -32.70 19.18
N SER A 149 -11.47 -32.04 18.04
CA SER A 149 -12.47 -31.03 17.72
C SER A 149 -13.26 -31.42 16.47
N TYR A 150 -14.48 -30.94 16.39
CA TYR A 150 -15.30 -30.97 15.18
C TYR A 150 -15.18 -29.59 14.52
N ALA A 151 -14.57 -29.53 13.33
CA ALA A 151 -14.20 -28.28 12.68
C ALA A 151 -14.67 -28.24 11.23
N ARG A 152 -14.90 -27.05 10.69
CA ARG A 152 -15.11 -26.87 9.25
C ARG A 152 -13.79 -27.12 8.51
N ALA A 153 -13.82 -27.90 7.42
CA ALA A 153 -12.60 -28.25 6.67
C ALA A 153 -11.85 -27.03 6.12
N ALA A 154 -12.59 -25.98 5.76
CA ALA A 154 -12.07 -24.64 5.48
C ALA A 154 -12.89 -23.62 6.28
N ASP A 155 -12.26 -22.54 6.75
CA ASP A 155 -12.90 -21.57 7.63
C ASP A 155 -14.17 -20.97 6.99
N GLY A 156 -15.31 -21.16 7.66
CA GLY A 156 -16.63 -20.76 7.18
C GLY A 156 -17.22 -21.60 6.03
N GLY A 157 -16.55 -22.66 5.61
CA GLY A 157 -17.01 -23.61 4.58
C GLY A 157 -18.12 -24.54 5.09
N ASN A 158 -18.76 -25.31 4.20
CA ASN A 158 -19.92 -26.13 4.57
C ASN A 158 -19.58 -27.58 4.97
N VAL A 159 -18.33 -28.00 4.76
CA VAL A 159 -17.87 -29.36 5.05
C VAL A 159 -17.30 -29.40 6.46
N TRP A 160 -17.71 -30.38 7.27
CA TRP A 160 -17.20 -30.62 8.61
C TRP A 160 -16.31 -31.85 8.65
N GLU A 161 -15.31 -31.82 9.53
CA GLU A 161 -14.35 -32.89 9.74
C GLU A 161 -13.90 -32.94 11.21
N VAL A 162 -13.43 -34.11 11.64
CA VAL A 162 -12.80 -34.27 12.95
C VAL A 162 -11.32 -33.92 12.85
N ARG A 163 -10.83 -33.10 13.78
CA ARG A 163 -9.42 -32.72 13.94
C ARG A 163 -8.88 -33.21 15.27
N GLY A 164 -7.56 -33.23 15.41
CA GLY A 164 -6.84 -33.94 16.49
C GLY A 164 -6.50 -35.39 16.14
N ILE A 165 -6.73 -35.80 14.89
CA ILE A 165 -6.42 -37.13 14.34
C ILE A 165 -5.87 -37.03 12.92
N ASN A 166 -5.19 -38.09 12.45
CA ASN A 166 -4.74 -38.24 11.05
C ASN A 166 -3.89 -37.06 10.53
N GLY A 167 -3.05 -36.47 11.39
CA GLY A 167 -2.18 -35.34 11.04
C GLY A 167 -2.89 -34.00 10.92
N LYS A 168 -4.20 -33.93 11.19
CA LYS A 168 -4.95 -32.66 11.29
C LYS A 168 -4.92 -32.18 12.74
N HIS A 169 -4.35 -31.01 12.96
CA HIS A 169 -4.25 -30.40 14.27
C HIS A 169 -5.51 -29.58 14.57
N VAL A 170 -5.88 -29.52 15.84
CA VAL A 170 -6.92 -28.61 16.37
C VAL A 170 -6.38 -27.18 16.28
N THR A 171 -7.22 -26.23 15.90
CA THR A 171 -6.80 -24.88 15.48
C THR A 171 -7.46 -23.76 16.27
N PRO A 172 -7.27 -23.70 17.61
CA PRO A 172 -7.92 -22.70 18.44
C PRO A 172 -7.45 -21.28 18.06
N LYS A 173 -8.39 -20.37 17.79
CA LYS A 173 -8.16 -18.98 17.37
C LYS A 173 -7.33 -18.86 16.09
N ALA A 174 -7.29 -19.90 15.27
CA ALA A 174 -6.45 -19.97 14.08
C ALA A 174 -7.26 -20.46 12.87
N ASN A 175 -6.70 -20.31 11.68
CA ASN A 175 -7.35 -20.80 10.46
C ASN A 175 -7.20 -22.32 10.35
N ASN A 176 -8.30 -22.99 10.01
CA ASN A 176 -8.35 -24.44 9.82
C ASN A 176 -7.46 -24.90 8.65
N VAL A 177 -7.22 -24.04 7.66
CA VAL A 177 -6.30 -24.32 6.56
C VAL A 177 -5.12 -23.35 6.65
N THR A 178 -3.95 -23.89 6.99
CA THR A 178 -2.71 -23.14 6.91
C THR A 178 -2.25 -23.10 5.45
N LEU A 179 -2.08 -21.89 4.91
CA LEU A 179 -1.49 -21.67 3.58
C LEU A 179 0.05 -21.81 3.68
N ASP A 180 0.53 -22.95 4.16
CA ASP A 180 1.98 -23.18 4.33
C ASP A 180 2.68 -23.44 3.00
N LYS A 181 1.91 -23.71 1.95
CA LYS A 181 2.39 -23.99 0.61
C LYS A 181 2.05 -22.84 -0.30
N ASN A 182 3.06 -22.06 -0.66
CA ASN A 182 2.92 -21.10 -1.74
C ASN A 182 3.08 -21.87 -3.06
N GLU A 183 1.97 -22.19 -3.72
CA GLU A 183 1.97 -22.93 -4.98
C GLU A 183 2.93 -22.35 -6.02
N LYS A 184 3.13 -21.02 -6.03
CA LYS A 184 4.10 -20.38 -6.93
C LYS A 184 5.52 -20.80 -6.58
N VAL A 185 5.87 -20.80 -5.29
CA VAL A 185 7.21 -21.18 -4.81
C VAL A 185 7.45 -22.67 -5.01
N GLU A 186 6.46 -23.52 -4.77
CA GLU A 186 6.55 -24.95 -5.08
C GLU A 186 6.71 -25.18 -6.59
N LYS A 187 5.88 -24.54 -7.43
CA LYS A 187 6.06 -24.59 -8.89
C LYS A 187 7.42 -24.08 -9.33
N PHE A 188 7.95 -23.01 -8.72
CA PHE A 188 9.31 -22.52 -8.98
C PHE A 188 10.36 -23.56 -8.59
N LYS A 189 10.21 -24.21 -7.45
CA LYS A 189 11.13 -25.25 -6.99
C LYS A 189 11.09 -26.50 -7.87
N GLU A 190 9.91 -26.86 -8.39
CA GLU A 190 9.72 -27.98 -9.32
C GLU A 190 10.26 -27.68 -10.72
N HIS A 191 10.01 -26.48 -11.26
CA HIS A 191 10.36 -26.14 -12.64
C HIS A 191 11.77 -25.55 -12.77
N ASP A 192 12.30 -24.94 -11.72
CA ASP A 192 13.61 -24.29 -11.71
C ASP A 192 14.33 -24.48 -10.37
N GLY A 193 14.49 -25.74 -9.96
CA GLY A 193 15.18 -26.09 -8.71
C GLY A 193 16.64 -25.63 -8.63
N SER A 194 17.29 -25.34 -9.76
CA SER A 194 18.65 -24.77 -9.84
C SER A 194 18.68 -23.23 -9.83
N GLY A 195 17.53 -22.54 -9.94
CA GLY A 195 17.43 -21.08 -10.01
C GLY A 195 17.94 -20.44 -11.32
N SER A 196 18.16 -21.26 -12.34
CA SER A 196 18.70 -20.85 -13.64
C SER A 196 17.69 -20.04 -14.48
N GLY A 197 16.42 -20.46 -14.48
CA GLY A 197 15.33 -19.79 -15.17
C GLY A 197 14.98 -18.44 -14.55
N MET A 198 15.03 -18.33 -13.22
CA MET A 198 14.84 -17.05 -12.51
C MET A 198 15.92 -16.03 -12.90
N SER A 199 17.18 -16.47 -12.98
CA SER A 199 18.30 -15.60 -13.35
C SER A 199 18.20 -15.14 -14.80
N LEU A 200 17.85 -16.04 -15.72
CA LEU A 200 17.68 -15.73 -17.15
C LEU A 200 16.52 -14.76 -17.42
N THR A 201 15.39 -14.96 -16.76
CA THR A 201 14.23 -14.07 -16.91
C THR A 201 14.50 -12.68 -16.32
N ALA A 202 15.16 -12.60 -15.15
CA ALA A 202 15.58 -11.34 -14.56
C ALA A 202 16.53 -10.56 -15.49
N MET A 203 17.56 -11.23 -16.04
CA MET A 203 18.47 -10.60 -16.99
C MET A 203 17.74 -10.13 -18.26
N SER A 204 16.84 -10.95 -18.80
CA SER A 204 16.08 -10.61 -19.99
C SER A 204 15.22 -9.35 -19.80
N VAL A 205 14.54 -9.21 -18.65
CA VAL A 205 13.73 -8.03 -18.34
C VAL A 205 14.60 -6.77 -18.24
N VAL A 206 15.77 -6.87 -17.60
CA VAL A 206 16.71 -5.74 -17.49
C VAL A 206 17.20 -5.29 -18.87
N PHE A 207 17.61 -6.22 -19.73
CA PHE A 207 18.05 -5.86 -21.09
C PHE A 207 16.91 -5.26 -21.92
N VAL A 208 15.70 -5.80 -21.84
CA VAL A 208 14.52 -5.25 -22.54
C VAL A 208 14.21 -3.83 -22.05
N ALA A 209 14.28 -3.57 -20.74
CA ALA A 209 14.08 -2.25 -20.17
C ALA A 209 15.13 -1.24 -20.65
N LEU A 210 16.40 -1.63 -20.69
CA LEU A 210 17.49 -0.77 -21.20
C LEU A 210 17.35 -0.49 -22.71
N ILE A 211 16.96 -1.49 -23.50
CA ILE A 211 16.70 -1.33 -24.94
C ILE A 211 15.53 -0.36 -25.16
N LEU A 212 14.43 -0.51 -24.43
CA LEU A 212 13.30 0.41 -24.50
C LEU A 212 13.70 1.84 -24.14
N LEU A 213 14.50 2.00 -23.07
CA LEU A 213 15.01 3.30 -22.65
C LEU A 213 15.88 3.95 -23.74
N TYR A 214 16.77 3.17 -24.38
CA TYR A 214 17.57 3.63 -25.51
C TYR A 214 16.69 4.12 -26.67
N PHE A 215 15.65 3.36 -27.04
CA PHE A 215 14.72 3.76 -28.10
C PHE A 215 13.96 5.03 -27.74
N CYS A 216 13.50 5.18 -26.49
CA CYS A 216 12.86 6.41 -26.02
C CYS A 216 13.78 7.63 -26.18
N PHE A 217 15.03 7.54 -25.70
CA PHE A 217 15.99 8.64 -25.85
C PHE A 217 16.34 8.93 -27.31
N LYS A 218 16.44 7.89 -28.16
CA LYS A 218 16.68 8.05 -29.60
C LYS A 218 15.51 8.76 -30.29
N LEU A 219 14.28 8.41 -29.98
CA LEU A 219 13.08 9.06 -30.52
C LEU A 219 13.01 10.53 -30.10
N VAL A 220 13.22 10.82 -28.81
CA VAL A 220 13.28 12.20 -28.29
C VAL A 220 14.41 12.99 -28.95
N GLY A 221 15.59 12.39 -29.11
CA GLY A 221 16.74 13.01 -29.78
C GLY A 221 16.51 13.26 -31.28
N CYS A 222 15.78 12.40 -31.98
CA CYS A 222 15.39 12.63 -33.37
C CYS A 222 14.31 13.73 -33.48
N LEU A 223 13.33 13.75 -32.56
CA LEU A 223 12.32 14.80 -32.53
C LEU A 223 12.93 16.17 -32.23
N SER A 224 13.85 16.26 -31.26
CA SER A 224 14.50 17.52 -30.90
C SER A 224 15.28 18.10 -32.08
N LYS A 225 16.05 17.27 -32.80
CA LYS A 225 16.75 17.69 -34.04
C LYS A 225 15.78 18.16 -35.11
N ARG A 226 14.64 17.50 -35.30
CA ARG A 226 13.60 17.91 -36.27
C ARG A 226 12.96 19.25 -35.89
N LEU A 227 12.64 19.45 -34.61
CA LEU A 227 12.08 20.71 -34.10
C LEU A 227 13.06 21.87 -34.21
N MET A 228 14.35 21.63 -33.94
CA MET A 228 15.41 22.64 -34.11
C MET A 228 15.62 22.99 -35.59
N ARG A 229 15.67 22.01 -36.50
CA ARG A 229 15.74 22.29 -37.94
C ARG A 229 14.51 23.07 -38.45
N LYS A 230 13.33 22.78 -37.91
CA LYS A 230 12.11 23.54 -38.27
C LYS A 230 12.19 24.99 -37.80
N LYS A 231 12.68 25.24 -36.58
CA LYS A 231 12.94 26.61 -36.10
C LYS A 231 14.03 27.33 -36.89
N GLU A 232 15.08 26.64 -37.32
CA GLU A 232 16.13 27.21 -38.19
C GLU A 232 15.61 27.54 -39.60
N MET A 233 14.63 26.79 -40.12
CA MET A 233 13.95 27.12 -41.36
C MET A 233 13.01 28.32 -41.19
N ASP A 234 12.25 28.38 -40.10
CA ASP A 234 11.37 29.52 -39.79
C ASP A 234 12.17 30.82 -39.56
N THR A 235 13.35 30.77 -38.94
CA THR A 235 14.23 31.94 -38.81
C THR A 235 14.90 32.31 -40.12
N LYS A 236 15.26 31.33 -40.97
CA LYS A 236 15.76 31.61 -42.32
C LYS A 236 14.69 32.18 -43.24
N ASP A 237 13.42 31.79 -43.13
CA ASP A 237 12.32 32.38 -43.90
C ASP A 237 12.05 33.84 -43.49
N VAL A 238 12.06 34.15 -42.19
CA VAL A 238 11.93 35.54 -41.68
C VAL A 238 13.15 36.39 -42.07
N THR A 239 14.36 35.82 -42.04
CA THR A 239 15.57 36.54 -42.47
C THR A 239 15.67 36.63 -44.00
N SER A 240 15.10 35.69 -44.76
CA SER A 240 15.12 35.70 -46.22
C SER A 240 14.13 36.72 -46.81
N GLN A 241 12.97 36.95 -46.19
CA GLN A 241 12.06 38.01 -46.63
C GLN A 241 12.58 39.42 -46.26
N ALA A 242 13.28 39.56 -45.12
CA ALA A 242 13.92 40.83 -44.75
C ALA A 242 15.24 41.09 -45.52
N ALA A 243 16.01 40.05 -45.86
CA ALA A 243 17.24 40.18 -46.64
C ALA A 243 17.00 40.24 -48.16
N ALA A 244 15.86 39.77 -48.68
CA ALA A 244 15.51 39.90 -50.10
C ALA A 244 15.14 41.33 -50.52
N GLN A 245 14.82 42.22 -49.56
CA GLN A 245 14.52 43.64 -49.85
C GLN A 245 15.67 44.60 -49.55
N ALA A 246 16.75 44.15 -48.90
CA ALA A 246 17.93 44.96 -48.67
C ALA A 246 19.16 44.22 -49.20
N THR A 247 19.67 44.69 -50.34
CA THR A 247 20.86 44.24 -51.08
C THR A 247 20.68 42.98 -51.93
N LYS A 248 20.88 43.12 -53.25
CA LYS A 248 21.28 42.01 -54.12
C LYS A 248 22.60 41.44 -53.58
N PRO A 249 22.68 40.16 -53.12
CA PRO A 249 23.94 39.52 -52.87
C PRO A 249 24.31 38.68 -54.09
N MET A 250 25.54 38.92 -54.55
CA MET A 250 26.20 38.22 -55.65
C MET A 250 26.18 36.70 -55.43
N ALA A 251 25.92 35.95 -56.50
CA ALA A 251 25.93 34.50 -56.50
C ALA A 251 27.33 33.94 -56.15
N GLY A 252 27.41 33.07 -55.13
CA GLY A 252 28.61 32.29 -54.78
C GLY A 252 29.75 33.16 -54.22
N LYS A 253 30.63 32.73 -53.32
CA LYS A 253 31.08 31.43 -52.86
C LYS A 253 31.77 31.72 -51.50
N GLY A 254 31.91 30.71 -50.63
CA GLY A 254 32.68 30.83 -49.38
C GLY A 254 34.11 31.38 -49.54
N GLU A 255 34.62 31.43 -50.77
CA GLU A 255 35.86 32.10 -51.19
C GLU A 255 35.92 33.59 -50.81
N VAL A 256 34.81 34.34 -50.92
CA VAL A 256 34.81 35.78 -50.60
C VAL A 256 34.91 35.99 -49.08
N TYR A 257 34.20 35.17 -48.30
CA TYR A 257 34.29 35.20 -46.84
C TYR A 257 35.66 34.71 -46.35
N ALA A 258 36.25 33.72 -47.01
CA ALA A 258 37.62 33.26 -46.74
C ALA A 258 38.65 34.35 -47.05
N ALA A 259 38.51 35.08 -48.16
CA ALA A 259 39.38 36.19 -48.52
C ALA A 259 39.30 37.35 -47.52
N ILE A 260 38.09 37.70 -47.05
CA ILE A 260 37.90 38.72 -46.02
C ILE A 260 38.52 38.28 -44.68
N ALA A 261 38.33 37.01 -44.29
CA ALA A 261 38.91 36.47 -43.06
C ALA A 261 40.45 36.43 -43.12
N MET A 262 41.01 36.09 -44.28
CA MET A 262 42.46 36.06 -44.51
C MET A 262 43.04 37.48 -44.48
N ALA A 263 42.38 38.46 -45.11
CA ALA A 263 42.80 39.86 -45.08
C ALA A 263 42.76 40.46 -43.67
N LEU A 264 41.74 40.15 -42.86
CA LEU A 264 41.66 40.56 -41.45
C LEU A 264 42.77 39.93 -40.61
N HIS A 265 43.08 38.65 -40.84
CA HIS A 265 44.16 37.96 -40.15
C HIS A 265 45.55 38.52 -40.50
N GLU A 266 45.77 38.90 -41.76
CA GLU A 266 47.02 39.53 -42.20
C GLU A 266 47.17 40.94 -41.60
N MET A 267 46.10 41.74 -41.59
CA MET A 267 46.07 43.04 -40.90
C MET A 267 46.33 42.92 -39.38
N GLN A 268 45.92 41.83 -38.75
CA GLN A 268 46.07 41.66 -37.30
C GLN A 268 47.47 41.17 -36.90
N ASN A 269 48.17 40.48 -37.81
CA ASN A 269 49.55 40.05 -37.59
C ASN A 269 50.59 41.14 -37.94
N ASP A 270 50.23 42.13 -38.77
CA ASP A 270 51.11 43.25 -39.15
C ASP A 270 51.18 44.37 -38.09
N VAL A 271 50.42 44.25 -36.98
CA VAL A 271 50.35 45.23 -35.88
C VAL A 271 51.04 44.70 -34.60
N HIS A 272 52.01 43.79 -34.74
CA HIS A 272 52.91 43.50 -33.64
C HIS A 272 54.01 44.57 -33.57
N ASP A 273 53.73 45.63 -32.80
CA ASP A 273 54.76 46.53 -32.28
C ASP A 273 55.78 45.70 -31.50
N VAL A 274 57.03 45.70 -31.94
CA VAL A 274 58.15 45.13 -31.19
C VAL A 274 58.34 46.00 -29.94
N GLU A 275 57.76 45.60 -28.82
CA GLU A 275 57.81 46.37 -27.58
C GLU A 275 59.26 46.52 -27.07
N LYS A 276 59.71 47.77 -26.89
CA LYS A 276 61.03 48.13 -26.38
C LYS A 276 61.05 48.00 -24.85
N THR A 277 61.83 47.07 -24.31
CA THR A 277 61.93 46.80 -22.88
C THR A 277 62.61 47.94 -22.10
N VAL A 278 61.87 48.99 -21.74
CA VAL A 278 62.27 49.96 -20.69
C VAL A 278 61.06 50.23 -19.80
N MET A 279 61.06 49.65 -18.59
CA MET A 279 60.00 49.88 -17.61
C MET A 279 60.27 51.14 -16.78
N THR A 280 59.51 52.21 -16.98
CA THR A 280 59.42 53.34 -16.04
C THR A 280 58.26 53.11 -15.08
N ILE A 281 58.52 52.40 -13.97
CA ILE A 281 57.54 52.22 -12.89
C ILE A 281 57.42 53.52 -12.09
N THR A 282 56.31 54.24 -12.22
CA THR A 282 55.93 55.32 -11.30
C THR A 282 55.11 54.74 -10.14
N LYS A 283 55.68 54.73 -8.93
CA LYS A 283 54.96 54.31 -7.71
C LYS A 283 53.93 55.37 -7.32
N THR A 284 52.65 55.13 -7.58
CA THR A 284 51.57 55.91 -6.97
C THR A 284 51.31 55.41 -5.54
N ARG A 285 51.49 56.28 -4.54
CA ARG A 285 51.06 56.01 -3.15
C ARG A 285 49.53 55.98 -3.11
N GLN A 286 48.95 54.93 -2.54
CA GLN A 286 47.50 54.79 -2.35
C GLN A 286 46.96 56.02 -1.62
N SER A 287 46.10 56.79 -2.29
CA SER A 287 45.33 57.87 -1.68
C SER A 287 44.07 57.24 -1.08
N TYR A 288 43.92 57.37 0.23
CA TYR A 288 42.83 56.80 1.02
C TYR A 288 41.46 57.12 0.38
N SER A 289 40.63 56.10 0.11
CA SER A 289 39.26 56.31 -0.34
C SER A 289 38.39 56.72 0.85
N PRO A 290 37.63 57.82 0.77
CA PRO A 290 36.78 58.30 1.87
C PRO A 290 35.63 57.36 2.19
N TRP A 291 35.35 56.38 1.31
CA TRP A 291 34.23 55.46 1.44
C TRP A 291 34.39 54.42 2.57
N SER A 292 35.59 54.27 3.14
CA SER A 292 35.89 53.36 4.26
C SER A 292 36.12 54.09 5.60
N SER A 293 35.87 55.40 5.70
CA SER A 293 36.19 56.13 6.94
C SER A 293 35.17 55.82 8.05
N LYS A 294 35.60 55.09 9.08
CA LYS A 294 34.78 54.73 10.25
C LYS A 294 34.26 55.92 11.07
N ILE A 295 34.79 57.12 10.85
CA ILE A 295 34.37 58.38 11.50
C ILE A 295 32.93 58.75 11.09
N LEU A 296 32.48 58.36 9.89
CA LEU A 296 31.13 58.66 9.39
C LEU A 296 30.05 57.69 9.90
N THR A 297 30.44 56.56 10.49
CA THR A 297 29.52 55.50 10.95
C THR A 297 29.26 55.50 12.47
N LEU A 298 29.94 56.34 13.25
CA LEU A 298 29.73 56.41 14.69
C LEU A 298 28.76 57.54 15.06
N ARG A 299 27.74 57.19 15.86
CA ARG A 299 26.73 58.13 16.37
C ARG A 299 27.38 59.12 17.34
N GLN A 300 27.35 60.42 17.03
CA GLN A 300 27.81 61.46 17.95
C GLN A 300 26.80 61.64 19.09
N ILE A 301 27.28 61.64 20.33
CA ILE A 301 26.48 61.86 21.53
C ILE A 301 26.56 63.37 21.84
N PRO A 302 25.44 64.07 22.15
CA PRO A 302 25.48 65.50 22.41
C PRO A 302 26.31 65.85 23.66
N ASN A 303 27.15 66.88 23.55
CA ASN A 303 27.89 67.45 24.67
C ASN A 303 26.92 68.07 25.68
N ARG A 304 26.95 67.57 26.91
CA ARG A 304 26.28 68.18 28.05
C ARG A 304 27.25 69.18 28.66
N ASN A 305 27.08 70.47 28.35
CA ASN A 305 27.76 71.52 29.09
C ASN A 305 27.16 71.60 30.50
N HIS A 306 28.04 71.83 31.48
CA HIS A 306 27.81 71.83 32.93
C HIS A 306 26.50 72.46 33.40
#